data_AF-A0A919YRC4-F1
#
_entry.id   AF-A0A919YRC4-F1
#
_cell.length_a   1.000
_cell.length_b   1.000
_cell.length_c   1.000
_cell.angle_alpha   90.00
_cell.angle_beta   90.00
_cell.angle_gamma   90.00
#
_symmetry.space_group_name_H-M   'P 1'
#
loop_
_entity.id
_entity.type
_entity.pdbx_description
1 polymer ?
#
loop_
_entity_poly.entity_id
_entity_poly.type
_entity_poly.pdbx_seq_one_letter_code
_entity_poly.pdbx_strand_id
1 'polypeptide(L)' 'MMRTGIEIIRNYSKSFVLWNMALDENNGPFVPGFGTSTCRGLLKVEQQSKQFQYTLDYYALAHFQQMRAAQGGKA' A
#
# COMPACT_ATOMS: atom_id res chain seq x y z
N MET A 1 -2.84 -7.76 1.65
CA MET A 1 -1.65 -7.50 0.79
C MET A 1 -0.45 -8.42 1.08
N MET A 2 -0.14 -8.80 2.33
CA MET A 2 1.04 -9.62 2.65
C MET A 2 1.16 -10.94 1.89
N ARG A 3 0.09 -11.77 1.86
CA ARG A 3 0.12 -13.07 1.16
C ARG A 3 0.52 -12.92 -0.32
N THR A 4 -0.16 -12.02 -1.02
CA THR A 4 0.08 -11.74 -2.44
C THR A 4 1.51 -11.24 -2.68
N GLY A 5 2.03 -10.35 -1.82
CA GLY A 5 3.42 -9.88 -1.93
C GLY A 5 4.45 -11.01 -1.81
N ILE A 6 4.24 -11.96 -0.89
CA ILE A 6 5.10 -13.14 -0.75
C ILE A 6 5.05 -14.01 -2.01
N GLU A 7 3.86 -14.29 -2.53
CA GLU A 7 3.67 -15.09 -3.75
C GLU A 7 4.38 -14.45 -4.95
N ILE A 8 4.26 -13.13 -5.13
CA ILE A 8 4.91 -12.39 -6.22
C ILE A 8 6.44 -12.53 -6.16
N ILE A 9 7.04 -12.35 -4.97
CA ILE A 9 8.50 -12.44 -4.80
C ILE A 9 9.00 -13.88 -4.95
N ARG A 10 8.24 -14.87 -4.44
CA ARG A 10 8.58 -16.29 -4.57
C ARG A 10 8.49 -16.78 -6.02
N ASN A 11 7.68 -16.12 -6.86
CA ASN A 11 7.53 -16.42 -8.28
C ASN A 11 8.40 -15.53 -9.17
N TYR A 12 9.65 -15.27 -8.75
CA TYR A 12 10.71 -14.61 -9.51
C TYR A 12 10.50 -13.13 -9.86
N SER A 13 9.40 -12.50 -9.45
CA SER A 13 9.21 -11.06 -9.68
C SER A 13 10.22 -10.24 -8.88
N LYS A 14 10.75 -9.19 -9.51
CA LYS A 14 11.70 -8.25 -8.88
C LYS A 14 11.00 -7.09 -8.18
N SER A 15 9.72 -6.85 -8.48
CA SER A 15 8.95 -5.73 -7.95
C SER A 15 7.46 -6.06 -7.91
N PHE A 16 6.72 -5.31 -7.09
CA PHE A 16 5.27 -5.24 -7.12
C PHE A 16 4.85 -3.82 -6.72
N VAL A 17 3.71 -3.38 -7.24
CA VAL A 17 3.19 -2.03 -7.02
C VAL A 17 1.79 -2.15 -6.45
N LEU A 18 1.49 -1.33 -5.44
CA LEU A 18 0.16 -1.19 -4.87
C LEU A 18 -0.53 0.03 -5.50
N TRP A 19 -1.86 0.00 -5.53
CA TRP A 19 -2.66 0.87 -6.38
C TRP A 19 -2.61 2.36 -5.96
N ASN A 20 -3.20 2.70 -4.81
CA ASN A 20 -3.30 4.07 -4.34
C ASN A 20 -2.28 4.35 -3.23
N MET A 21 -1.51 5.44 -3.37
CA MET A 21 -0.62 5.90 -2.31
C MET A 21 -1.39 6.53 -1.13
N ALA A 22 -2.43 7.31 -1.41
CA ALA A 22 -3.26 7.96 -0.40
C ALA A 22 -4.71 8.00 -0.85
N LEU A 23 -5.64 7.84 0.10
CA LEU A 23 -7.06 8.10 -0.06
C LEU A 23 -7.57 8.90 1.14
N ASP A 24 -8.69 9.60 0.97
CA ASP A 24 -9.33 10.37 2.03
C ASP A 24 -10.07 9.49 3.06
N GLU A 25 -10.69 10.13 4.04
CA GLU A 25 -11.42 9.46 5.11
C GLU A 25 -12.58 8.56 4.66
N ASN A 26 -13.05 8.77 3.43
CA ASN A 26 -14.16 8.10 2.76
C ASN A 26 -13.71 7.15 1.63
N ASN A 27 -12.43 6.75 1.60
CA ASN A 27 -11.82 5.89 0.57
C ASN A 27 -11.90 6.48 -0.86
N GLY A 28 -11.90 7.80 -0.97
CA GLY A 28 -11.97 8.54 -2.22
C GLY A 28 -10.75 9.43 -2.48
N PRO A 29 -10.79 10.21 -3.57
CA PRO A 29 -11.87 10.27 -4.56
C PRO A 29 -11.90 9.02 -5.46
N PHE A 30 -13.10 8.64 -5.93
CA PHE A 30 -13.30 7.54 -6.87
C PHE A 30 -14.32 7.94 -7.94
N VAL A 31 -14.35 7.21 -9.06
CA VAL A 31 -15.22 7.52 -10.19
C VAL A 31 -16.70 7.37 -9.77
N PRO A 32 -17.54 8.40 -9.96
CA PRO A 32 -18.97 8.31 -9.67
C PRO A 32 -19.64 7.17 -10.44
N GLY A 33 -20.61 6.48 -9.82
CA GLY A 33 -21.36 5.38 -10.45
C GLY A 33 -20.85 3.97 -10.12
N PHE A 34 -19.70 3.84 -9.44
CA PHE A 34 -19.16 2.55 -9.00
C PHE A 34 -19.60 2.12 -7.58
N GLY A 35 -20.58 2.81 -6.99
CA GLY A 35 -21.04 2.55 -5.62
C GLY A 35 -20.03 3.03 -4.56
N THR A 36 -20.14 2.51 -3.34
CA THR A 36 -19.25 2.88 -2.22
C THR A 36 -17.89 2.20 -2.36
N SER A 37 -16.82 2.99 -2.43
CA SER A 37 -15.45 2.49 -2.52
C SER A 37 -15.05 1.68 -1.28
N THR A 38 -14.53 0.48 -1.53
CA THR A 38 -13.87 -0.37 -0.53
C THR A 38 -12.35 -0.34 -0.65
N CYS A 39 -11.81 0.50 -1.54
CA CYS A 39 -10.38 0.65 -1.77
C CYS A 39 -9.68 1.23 -0.54
N ARG A 40 -8.41 0.86 -0.36
CA ARG A 40 -7.55 1.39 0.71
C ARG A 40 -6.26 1.94 0.11
N GLY A 41 -5.90 3.15 0.50
CA GLY A 41 -4.58 3.71 0.19
C GLY A 41 -3.52 3.24 1.19
N LEU A 42 -2.25 3.43 0.88
CA LEU A 42 -1.17 3.26 1.87
C LEU A 42 -1.31 4.26 3.02
N LEU A 43 -1.77 5.46 2.72
CA LEU A 43 -2.11 6.50 3.68
C LEU A 43 -3.62 6.75 3.66
N LYS A 44 -4.19 6.96 4.84
CA LYS A 44 -5.51 7.56 5.02
C LYS A 44 -5.31 9.02 5.41
N VAL A 45 -5.78 9.95 4.58
CA VAL A 45 -5.64 11.39 4.80
C VAL A 45 -6.96 11.94 5.31
N GLU A 46 -6.94 12.63 6.43
CA GLU A 46 -8.11 13.29 6.99
C GLU A 46 -8.15 14.74 6.47
N GLN A 47 -9.11 15.05 5.61
CA GLN A 47 -9.08 16.31 4.86
C GLN A 47 -9.25 17.56 5.74
N GLN A 48 -10.02 17.46 6.82
CA GLN A 48 -10.30 18.58 7.72
C GLN A 48 -9.08 18.93 8.59
N SER A 49 -8.47 17.92 9.21
CA SER A 49 -7.35 18.11 10.14
C SER A 49 -5.98 18.16 9.44
N LYS A 50 -5.91 17.83 8.15
CA LYS A 50 -4.67 17.68 7.36
C LYS A 50 -3.69 16.66 7.94
N GLN A 51 -4.19 15.75 8.77
CA GLN A 51 -3.42 14.64 9.32
C GLN A 51 -3.48 13.43 8.39
N PHE A 52 -2.52 12.53 8.53
CA PHE A 52 -2.53 11.25 7.83
C PHE A 52 -2.23 10.09 8.78
N GLN A 53 -2.70 8.91 8.41
CA GLN A 53 -2.49 7.67 9.14
C GLN A 53 -1.94 6.61 8.21
N TYR A 54 -0.94 5.85 8.69
CA TYR A 54 -0.43 4.69 7.97
C TYR A 54 -1.43 3.54 8.05
N THR A 55 -1.77 2.96 6.91
CA THR A 55 -2.68 1.81 6.87
C THR A 55 -1.92 0.50 7.01
N LEU A 56 -2.66 -0.60 7.21
CA LEU A 56 -2.08 -1.94 7.21
C LEU A 56 -1.25 -2.24 5.95
N ASP A 57 -1.66 -1.70 4.80
CA ASP A 57 -0.98 -1.93 3.52
C ASP A 57 0.37 -1.19 3.45
N TYR A 58 0.51 -0.05 4.13
CA TYR A 58 1.79 0.63 4.29
C TYR A 58 2.78 -0.24 5.07
N TYR A 59 2.37 -0.77 6.23
CA TYR A 59 3.25 -1.61 7.05
C TYR A 59 3.61 -2.92 6.34
N ALA A 60 2.64 -3.53 5.63
CA ALA A 60 2.91 -4.69 4.79
C ALA A 60 3.99 -4.40 3.73
N LEU A 61 3.87 -3.29 2.99
CA LEU A 61 4.85 -2.87 1.99
C LEU A 61 6.22 -2.58 2.62
N ALA A 62 6.25 -1.93 3.79
CA ALA A 62 7.47 -1.62 4.51
C ALA A 62 8.26 -2.88 4.90
N HIS A 63 7.60 -3.97 5.31
CA HIS A 63 8.28 -5.24 5.59
C HIS A 63 9.00 -5.82 4.37
N PHE A 64 8.40 -5.74 3.18
CA PHE A 64 9.06 -6.19 1.95
C PHE A 64 10.25 -5.32 1.57
N GLN A 65 10.13 -4.00 1.75
CA GLN A 65 11.23 -3.08 1.48
C GLN A 65 12.40 -3.33 2.44
N GLN A 66 12.13 -3.48 3.73
CA GLN A 66 13.15 -3.78 4.75
C GLN A 66 13.85 -5.12 4.46
N MET A 67 13.09 -6.17 4.12
CA MET A 67 13.68 -7.46 3.74
C MET A 67 14.63 -7.34 2.55
N ARG A 68 14.24 -6.60 1.49
CA ARG A 68 15.10 -6.43 0.31
C ARG A 68 16.33 -5.58 0.62
N ALA A 69 16.21 -4.53 1.44
CA ALA A 69 17.35 -3.73 1.87
C ALA A 69 18.38 -4.57 2.65
N ALA A 70 17.92 -5.49 3.51
CA ALA A 70 18.78 -6.42 4.23
C ALA A 70 19.49 -7.43 3.30
N GLN A 71 18.89 -7.78 2.16
CA GLN A 71 19.49 -8.67 1.16
C GLN A 71 20.49 -7.94 0.23
N GLY A 72 20.32 -6.63 0.04
CA GLY A 72 21.18 -5.80 -0.84
C GLY A 72 22.48 -5.28 -0.21
N GLY A 73 22.74 -5.58 1.08
CA GLY A 73 23.91 -5.11 1.83
C GLY A 73 25.14 -6.03 1.79
N LYS A 74 25.19 -7.00 0.89
CA LYS A 74 26.36 -7.86 0.66
C LYS A 74 26.53 -8.12 -0.84
N ALA A 75 27.11 -7.16 -1.53
CA ALA A 75 27.83 -7.35 -2.79
C ALA A 75 29.03 -6.41 -2.77
#